data_AF-A0AAE0YQQ2-F1
#
_entry.id   AF-A0AAE0YQQ2-F1
#
_cell.length_a   1.000
_cell.length_b   1.000
_cell.length_c   1.000
_cell.angle_alpha   90.00
_cell.angle_beta   90.00
_cell.angle_gamma   90.00
#
_symmetry.space_group_name_H-M   'P 1'
#
loop_
_entity.id
_entity.type
_entity.pdbx_description
1 polymer ?
#
loop_
_entity_poly.entity_id
_entity_poly.type
_entity_poly.pdbx_seq_one_letter_code
_entity_poly.pdbx_strand_id
1 'polypeptide(L)'
;MYSLRQSESTAVQLLAVLINFAKTHSEGITENMGQWPAPNCSIGILAYKAIHFLCQPFHGHVSAMINQTFRRLLDHIVMMEDGKIFSSLNRPVLLVRQQAIEFVRFVTKNLGERCTLGLRSLIQHVSFKVPDRQEYRSYAAQAVSELLNCLPDMEYAKLLEWLKQLSKNQK
;
A
#
# COMPACT_ATOMS: atom_id res chain seq x y z
N MET A 1 -6.43 14.72 29.73
CA MET A 1 -5.71 13.44 29.66
C MET A 1 -6.34 12.64 28.53
N TYR A 2 -5.76 12.67 27.32
CA TYR A 2 -6.33 11.94 26.18
C TYR A 2 -6.13 10.44 26.38
N SER A 3 -7.21 9.65 26.24
CA SER A 3 -7.12 8.19 26.29
C SER A 3 -6.31 7.67 25.10
N LEU A 4 -5.39 6.73 25.33
CA LEU A 4 -4.58 6.10 24.28
C LEU A 4 -5.44 5.59 23.10
N ARG A 5 -6.61 5.02 23.40
CA ARG A 5 -7.57 4.56 22.38
C ARG A 5 -8.13 5.68 21.50
N GLN A 6 -8.34 6.86 22.07
CA GLN A 6 -8.84 8.02 21.33
C GLN A 6 -7.76 8.57 20.39
N SER A 7 -6.50 8.55 20.81
CA SER A 7 -5.36 8.94 19.96
C SER A 7 -5.17 8.02 18.76
N GLU A 8 -5.31 6.70 18.96
CA GLU A 8 -5.23 5.70 17.89
C GLU A 8 -6.38 5.84 16.88
N SER A 9 -7.61 5.98 17.36
CA SER A 9 -8.78 6.21 16.50
C SER A 9 -8.62 7.46 15.63
N THR A 10 -8.11 8.55 16.21
CA THR A 10 -7.84 9.80 15.49
C THR A 10 -6.78 9.60 14.40
N ALA A 11 -5.69 8.88 14.71
CA ALA A 11 -4.65 8.58 13.73
C ALA A 11 -5.16 7.73 12.55
N VAL A 12 -6.03 6.75 12.83
CA VAL A 12 -6.66 5.91 11.79
C VAL A 12 -7.62 6.72 10.91
N GLN A 13 -8.36 7.67 11.49
CA GLN A 13 -9.22 8.59 10.73
C GLN A 13 -8.40 9.54 9.87
N LEU A 14 -7.34 10.13 10.42
CA LEU A 14 -6.43 11.00 9.68
C LEU A 14 -5.78 10.23 8.51
N LEU A 15 -5.33 9.00 8.74
CA LEU A 15 -4.80 8.13 7.68
C LEU A 15 -5.82 7.93 6.55
N ALA A 16 -7.10 7.72 6.88
CA ALA A 16 -8.15 7.55 5.88
C ALA A 16 -8.31 8.82 5.01
N VAL A 17 -8.33 9.99 5.66
CA VAL A 17 -8.42 11.29 4.98
C VAL A 17 -7.21 11.49 4.06
N LEU A 18 -5.99 11.24 4.55
CA LEU A 18 -4.77 11.41 3.78
C LEU A 18 -4.69 10.46 2.58
N ILE A 19 -5.12 9.20 2.72
CA ILE A 19 -5.15 8.26 1.59
C ILE A 19 -6.15 8.71 0.53
N ASN A 20 -7.33 9.18 0.93
CA ASN A 20 -8.29 9.74 -0.01
C ASN A 20 -7.74 10.99 -0.69
N PHE A 21 -7.05 11.85 0.05
CA PHE A 21 -6.46 13.07 -0.46
C PHE A 21 -5.32 12.79 -1.46
N ALA A 22 -4.49 11.79 -1.19
CA ALA A 22 -3.45 11.31 -2.10
C ALA A 22 -4.07 10.77 -3.41
N LYS A 23 -5.17 10.00 -3.31
CA LYS A 23 -5.92 9.49 -4.45
C LYS A 23 -6.48 10.62 -5.32
N THR A 24 -7.17 11.60 -4.72
CA THR A 24 -7.81 12.69 -5.46
C THR A 24 -6.82 13.64 -6.15
N HIS A 25 -5.59 13.73 -5.64
CA HIS A 25 -4.52 14.56 -6.21
C HIS A 25 -3.43 13.74 -6.91
N SER A 26 -3.72 12.48 -7.26
CA SER A 26 -2.77 11.55 -7.87
C SER A 26 -2.17 12.08 -9.17
N GLU A 27 -2.97 12.71 -10.04
CA GLU A 27 -2.51 13.25 -11.33
C GLU A 27 -1.52 14.42 -11.18
N GLY A 28 -1.54 15.12 -10.04
CA GLY A 28 -0.63 16.22 -9.76
C GLY A 28 0.73 15.81 -9.20
N ILE A 29 0.91 14.52 -8.87
CA ILE A 29 2.17 14.02 -8.31
C ILE A 29 3.18 13.85 -9.45
N THR A 30 4.28 14.59 -9.37
CA THR A 30 5.39 14.53 -10.34
C THR A 30 6.68 14.03 -9.71
N GLU A 31 6.71 13.96 -8.38
CA GLU A 31 7.86 13.60 -7.59
C GLU A 31 7.89 12.10 -7.29
N ASN A 32 9.10 11.56 -7.09
CA ASN A 32 9.25 10.18 -6.65
C ASN A 32 8.92 10.05 -5.15
N MET A 33 8.37 8.90 -4.76
CA MET A 33 8.11 8.58 -3.35
C MET A 33 9.38 8.71 -2.50
N GLY A 34 9.31 9.52 -1.43
CA GLY A 34 10.46 9.80 -0.57
C GLY A 34 11.25 11.06 -0.94
N GLN A 35 10.98 11.66 -2.10
CA GLN A 35 11.53 12.96 -2.47
C GLN A 35 10.50 14.04 -2.10
N TRP A 36 10.85 14.85 -1.10
CA TRP A 36 9.98 15.93 -0.61
C TRP A 36 10.66 17.29 -0.81
N PRO A 37 10.89 17.74 -2.06
CA PRO A 37 11.58 19.00 -2.34
C PRO A 37 10.73 20.20 -1.87
N ALA A 38 11.08 20.76 -0.71
CA ALA A 38 10.47 22.01 -0.26
C ALA A 38 11.02 23.18 -1.12
N PRO A 39 10.20 24.19 -1.47
CA PRO A 39 8.78 24.38 -1.11
C PRO A 39 7.75 23.82 -2.12
N ASN A 40 8.18 23.24 -3.25
CA ASN A 40 7.33 23.00 -4.42
C ASN A 40 6.67 21.61 -4.49
N CYS A 41 6.42 20.97 -3.34
CA CYS A 41 5.78 19.65 -3.32
C CYS A 41 4.31 19.72 -3.79
N SER A 42 3.93 18.80 -4.66
CA SER A 42 2.53 18.53 -5.02
C SER A 42 1.69 18.16 -3.79
N ILE A 43 0.39 18.45 -3.87
CA ILE A 43 -0.53 18.18 -2.77
C ILE A 43 -0.59 16.68 -2.46
N GLY A 44 -0.62 15.84 -3.50
CA GLY A 44 -0.63 14.39 -3.34
C GLY A 44 0.65 13.84 -2.70
N ILE A 45 1.82 14.38 -3.05
CA ILE A 45 3.08 13.94 -2.43
C ILE A 45 3.13 14.38 -0.95
N LEU A 46 2.61 15.55 -0.59
CA LEU A 46 2.50 15.96 0.82
C LEU A 46 1.58 15.04 1.63
N ALA A 47 0.51 14.52 1.02
CA ALA A 47 -0.34 13.51 1.66
C ALA A 47 0.44 12.23 1.96
N TYR A 48 1.20 11.71 0.99
CA TYR A 48 2.09 10.56 1.20
C TYR A 48 3.18 10.84 2.24
N LYS A 49 3.74 12.04 2.29
CA LYS A 49 4.69 12.46 3.33
C LYS A 49 4.07 12.39 4.72
N ALA A 50 2.83 12.87 4.88
CA ALA A 50 2.11 12.83 6.14
C ALA A 50 1.78 11.38 6.55
N ILE A 51 1.34 10.54 5.62
CA ILE A 51 1.13 9.10 5.86
C ILE A 51 2.43 8.45 6.33
N HIS A 52 3.55 8.76 5.68
CA HIS A 52 4.84 8.23 6.08
C HIS A 52 5.20 8.62 7.52
N PHE A 53 4.96 9.87 7.94
CA PHE A 53 5.17 10.28 9.33
C PHE A 53 4.28 9.52 10.33
N LEU A 54 3.04 9.20 9.97
CA LEU A 54 2.18 8.35 10.81
C LEU A 54 2.73 6.93 10.97
N CYS A 55 3.51 6.44 9.99
CA CYS A 55 4.18 5.14 10.07
C CYS A 55 5.54 5.18 10.80
N GLN A 56 6.02 6.34 11.24
CA GLN A 56 7.31 6.46 11.94
C GLN A 56 7.21 6.02 13.41
N PRO A 57 8.33 5.61 14.04
CA PRO A 57 8.34 5.08 15.40
C PRO A 57 8.13 6.09 16.53
N PHE A 58 7.64 7.29 16.21
CA PHE A 58 7.34 8.33 17.20
C PHE A 58 6.05 8.05 17.99
N HIS A 59 5.24 7.08 17.56
CA HIS A 59 3.99 6.69 18.20
C HIS A 59 4.05 5.22 18.60
N GLY A 60 3.60 4.85 19.81
CA GLY A 60 3.73 3.49 20.37
C GLY A 60 3.01 2.35 19.59
N HIS A 61 2.33 2.66 18.48
CA HIS A 61 1.53 1.73 17.68
C HIS A 61 1.92 1.68 16.19
N VAL A 62 3.21 1.78 15.90
CA VAL A 62 3.80 1.80 14.54
C VAL A 62 3.29 0.67 13.64
N SER A 63 3.37 -0.57 14.12
CA SER A 63 2.99 -1.74 13.32
C SER A 63 1.49 -1.73 12.99
N ALA A 64 0.65 -1.23 13.90
CA ALA A 64 -0.77 -1.04 13.63
C ALA A 64 -0.97 -0.01 12.51
N MET A 65 -0.28 1.14 12.56
CA MET A 65 -0.38 2.17 11.53
C MET A 65 0.13 1.70 10.16
N ILE A 66 1.25 0.96 10.12
CA ILE A 66 1.75 0.35 8.88
C ILE A 66 0.72 -0.61 8.30
N ASN A 67 0.19 -1.52 9.14
CA ASN A 67 -0.80 -2.50 8.70
C ASN A 67 -2.09 -1.85 8.22
N GLN A 68 -2.58 -0.81 8.90
CA GLN A 68 -3.74 -0.04 8.46
C GLN A 68 -3.47 0.68 7.14
N THR A 69 -2.27 1.21 6.96
CA THR A 69 -1.85 1.87 5.71
C THR A 69 -1.86 0.88 4.55
N PHE A 70 -1.18 -0.27 4.71
CA PHE A 70 -1.16 -1.31 3.68
C PHE A 70 -2.55 -1.87 3.39
N ARG A 71 -3.38 -2.08 4.42
CA ARG A 71 -4.76 -2.53 4.26
C ARG A 71 -5.59 -1.55 3.43
N ARG A 72 -5.43 -0.24 3.62
CA ARG A 72 -6.16 0.78 2.86
C ARG A 72 -5.62 0.92 1.44
N LEU A 73 -4.31 0.79 1.25
CA LEU A 73 -3.69 0.82 -0.08
C LEU A 73 -3.99 -0.44 -0.89
N LEU A 74 -4.32 -1.57 -0.25
CA LEU A 74 -4.73 -2.81 -0.91
C LEU A 74 -5.82 -2.55 -1.94
N ASP A 75 -6.87 -1.79 -1.58
CA ASP A 75 -7.99 -1.53 -2.49
C ASP A 75 -7.54 -0.77 -3.74
N HIS A 76 -6.60 0.18 -3.60
CA HIS A 76 -5.98 0.84 -4.74
C HIS A 76 -5.13 -0.13 -5.58
N ILE A 77 -4.38 -1.03 -4.94
CA ILE A 77 -3.50 -2.00 -5.61
C ILE A 77 -4.33 -3.01 -6.43
N VAL A 78 -5.45 -3.48 -5.88
CA VAL A 78 -6.37 -4.40 -6.57
C VAL A 78 -7.40 -3.69 -7.44
N MET A 79 -7.33 -2.36 -7.55
CA MET A 79 -8.22 -1.51 -8.36
C MET A 79 -9.69 -1.75 -7.99
N MET A 80 -9.99 -1.56 -6.71
CA MET A 80 -11.33 -1.58 -6.14
C MET A 80 -11.67 -0.26 -5.46
N GLU A 81 -12.97 0.05 -5.42
CA GLU A 81 -13.54 1.20 -4.72
C GLU A 81 -14.81 0.76 -4.00
N ASP A 82 -14.87 1.00 -2.69
CA ASP A 82 -16.00 0.62 -1.82
C ASP A 82 -16.45 -0.84 -1.98
N GLY A 83 -15.48 -1.75 -2.12
CA GLY A 83 -15.72 -3.18 -2.29
C GLY A 83 -16.18 -3.58 -3.70
N LYS A 84 -16.22 -2.65 -4.65
CA LYS A 84 -16.59 -2.90 -6.05
C LYS A 84 -15.37 -2.78 -6.94
N ILE A 85 -15.32 -3.62 -7.97
CA ILE A 85 -14.29 -3.55 -9.01
C ILE A 85 -14.56 -2.34 -9.91
N PHE A 86 -13.52 -1.66 -10.39
CA PHE A 86 -13.72 -0.61 -11.39
C PHE A 86 -14.31 -1.20 -12.68
N SER A 87 -15.31 -0.52 -13.25
CA SER A 87 -15.93 -0.94 -14.51
C SER A 87 -14.96 -0.81 -15.69
N SER A 88 -14.03 0.15 -15.62
CA SER A 88 -12.98 0.40 -16.61
C SER A 88 -11.66 0.78 -15.93
N LEU A 89 -10.54 0.29 -16.47
CA LEU A 89 -9.20 0.58 -15.99
C LEU A 89 -8.60 1.78 -16.74
N ASN A 90 -9.12 2.98 -16.43
CA ASN A 90 -8.64 4.22 -17.03
C ASN A 90 -7.30 4.67 -16.41
N ARG A 91 -6.67 5.67 -17.05
CA ARG A 91 -5.38 6.21 -16.63
C ARG A 91 -5.34 6.64 -15.14
N PRO A 92 -6.34 7.35 -14.58
CA PRO A 92 -6.36 7.69 -13.16
C PRO A 92 -6.30 6.47 -12.22
N VAL A 93 -7.08 5.41 -12.51
CA VAL A 93 -7.08 4.19 -11.70
C VAL A 93 -5.70 3.53 -11.71
N LEU A 94 -5.08 3.40 -12.88
CA LEU A 94 -3.75 2.79 -13.02
C LEU A 94 -2.65 3.65 -12.35
N LEU A 95 -2.80 4.97 -12.38
CA LEU A 95 -1.88 5.89 -11.72
C LEU A 95 -1.94 5.76 -10.20
N VAL A 96 -3.14 5.77 -9.61
CA VAL A 96 -3.34 5.60 -8.16
C VAL A 96 -2.81 4.23 -7.71
N ARG A 97 -3.03 3.17 -8.50
CA ARG A 97 -2.46 1.85 -8.25
C ARG A 97 -0.93 1.92 -8.19
N GLN A 98 -0.31 2.54 -9.20
CA GLN A 98 1.15 2.60 -9.29
C GLN A 98 1.75 3.39 -8.12
N GLN A 99 1.17 4.53 -7.77
CA GLN A 99 1.58 5.34 -6.63
C GLN A 99 1.44 4.60 -5.29
N ALA A 100 0.37 3.79 -5.13
CA ALA A 100 0.21 2.94 -3.96
C ALA A 100 1.34 1.90 -3.84
N ILE A 101 1.71 1.25 -4.95
CA ILE A 101 2.82 0.28 -4.98
C ILE A 101 4.14 0.98 -4.64
N GLU A 102 4.45 2.10 -5.29
CA GLU A 102 5.67 2.87 -5.04
C GLU A 102 5.77 3.34 -3.60
N PHE A 103 4.65 3.76 -3.01
CA PHE A 103 4.62 4.17 -1.61
C PHE A 103 4.90 3.00 -0.67
N VAL A 104 4.31 1.81 -0.91
CA VAL A 104 4.62 0.60 -0.12
C VAL A 104 6.11 0.27 -0.23
N ARG A 105 6.68 0.29 -1.44
CA ARG A 105 8.11 0.05 -1.66
C ARG A 105 8.98 1.05 -0.89
N PHE A 106 8.62 2.34 -0.94
CA PHE A 106 9.29 3.39 -0.20
C PHE A 106 9.22 3.15 1.32
N VAL A 107 8.04 2.86 1.86
CA VAL A 107 7.84 2.63 3.30
C VAL A 107 8.62 1.39 3.76
N THR A 108 8.57 0.28 3.03
CA THR A 108 9.32 -0.93 3.37
C THR A 108 10.83 -0.68 3.35
N LYS A 109 11.34 0.05 2.35
CA LYS A 109 12.77 0.42 2.30
C LYS A 109 13.19 1.25 3.51
N ASN A 110 12.34 2.15 3.99
CA ASN A 110 12.69 3.08 5.07
C ASN A 110 12.48 2.50 6.47
N LEU A 111 11.48 1.64 6.66
CA LEU A 111 11.12 1.08 7.97
C LEU A 111 11.61 -0.36 8.16
N GLY A 112 12.14 -0.98 7.11
CA GLY A 112 12.81 -2.28 7.13
C GLY A 112 11.91 -3.40 7.67
N GLU A 113 12.46 -4.20 8.58
CA GLU A 113 11.83 -5.41 9.11
C GLU A 113 10.46 -5.17 9.77
N ARG A 114 10.18 -3.94 10.23
CA ARG A 114 8.89 -3.57 10.82
C ARG A 114 7.73 -3.75 9.84
N CYS A 115 8.00 -3.65 8.53
CA CYS A 115 7.01 -3.82 7.48
C CYS A 115 6.85 -5.27 7.04
N THR A 116 7.74 -6.19 7.40
CA THR A 116 7.82 -7.53 6.81
C THR A 116 6.51 -8.31 6.92
N LEU A 117 5.92 -8.35 8.12
CA LEU A 117 4.63 -9.05 8.33
C LEU A 117 3.49 -8.39 7.54
N GLY A 118 3.42 -7.05 7.59
CA GLY A 118 2.40 -6.30 6.86
C GLY A 118 2.52 -6.48 5.34
N LEU A 119 3.74 -6.47 4.81
CA LEU A 119 4.03 -6.65 3.38
C LEU A 119 3.68 -8.07 2.93
N ARG A 120 4.02 -9.09 3.73
CA ARG A 120 3.62 -10.48 3.47
C ARG A 120 2.10 -10.61 3.42
N SER A 121 1.39 -10.07 4.41
CA SER A 121 -0.09 -10.08 4.42
C SER A 121 -0.68 -9.32 3.23
N LEU A 122 -0.09 -8.18 2.85
CA LEU A 122 -0.52 -7.42 1.68
C LEU A 122 -0.41 -8.25 0.39
N ILE A 123 0.73 -8.89 0.15
CA ILE A 123 0.94 -9.75 -1.03
C ILE A 123 -0.05 -10.91 -1.04
N GLN A 124 -0.25 -11.59 0.09
CA GLN A 124 -1.25 -12.65 0.20
C GLN A 124 -2.65 -12.15 -0.13
N HIS A 125 -3.03 -10.99 0.39
CA HIS A 125 -4.34 -10.39 0.09
C HIS A 125 -4.49 -10.00 -1.38
N VAL A 126 -3.45 -9.44 -2.02
CA VAL A 126 -3.48 -9.18 -3.47
C VAL A 126 -3.76 -10.47 -4.24
N SER A 127 -3.09 -11.58 -3.88
CA SER A 127 -3.28 -12.86 -4.55
C SER A 127 -4.69 -13.45 -4.40
N PHE A 128 -5.42 -13.15 -3.33
CA PHE A 128 -6.79 -13.67 -3.10
C PHE A 128 -7.91 -12.70 -3.47
N LYS A 129 -7.68 -11.39 -3.38
CA LYS A 129 -8.70 -10.37 -3.67
C LYS A 129 -8.72 -9.93 -5.12
N VAL A 130 -7.81 -10.42 -5.96
CA VAL A 130 -7.79 -10.09 -7.37
C VAL A 130 -9.11 -10.52 -8.04
N PRO A 131 -9.80 -9.61 -8.75
CA PRO A 131 -10.99 -9.97 -9.52
C PRO A 131 -10.69 -11.03 -10.58
N ASP A 132 -11.66 -11.91 -10.85
CA ASP A 132 -11.55 -12.94 -11.89
C ASP A 132 -11.73 -12.36 -13.31
N ARG A 133 -10.77 -11.53 -13.70
CA ARG A 133 -10.65 -10.91 -15.02
C ARG A 133 -9.18 -10.91 -15.43
N GLN A 134 -8.89 -11.22 -16.70
CA GLN A 134 -7.52 -11.40 -17.17
C GLN A 134 -6.63 -10.16 -16.96
N GLU A 135 -7.15 -8.96 -17.23
CA GLU A 135 -6.43 -7.70 -17.03
C GLU A 135 -6.06 -7.51 -15.56
N TYR A 136 -7.02 -7.72 -14.65
CA TYR A 136 -6.82 -7.62 -13.21
C TYR A 136 -5.79 -8.64 -12.69
N ARG A 137 -5.86 -9.89 -13.17
CA ARG A 137 -4.86 -10.94 -12.84
C ARG A 137 -3.46 -10.56 -13.30
N SER A 138 -3.32 -9.95 -14.48
CA SER A 138 -2.03 -9.48 -15.00
C SER A 138 -1.44 -8.36 -14.12
N TYR A 139 -2.27 -7.37 -13.76
CA TYR A 139 -1.85 -6.31 -12.85
C TYR A 139 -1.57 -6.81 -11.43
N ALA A 140 -2.33 -7.78 -10.91
CA ALA A 140 -2.05 -8.36 -9.60
C ALA A 140 -0.71 -9.11 -9.61
N ALA A 141 -0.44 -9.90 -10.65
CA ALA A 141 0.84 -10.60 -10.79
C ALA A 141 2.03 -9.61 -10.84
N GLN A 142 1.88 -8.50 -11.57
CA GLN A 142 2.87 -7.43 -11.57
C GLN A 142 3.08 -6.84 -10.17
N ALA A 143 2.00 -6.49 -9.46
CA ALA A 143 2.10 -5.93 -8.10
C ALA A 143 2.77 -6.91 -7.14
N VAL A 144 2.39 -8.20 -7.19
CA VAL A 144 3.02 -9.26 -6.38
C VAL A 144 4.52 -9.34 -6.67
N SER A 145 4.92 -9.32 -7.94
CA SER A 145 6.34 -9.34 -8.31
C SER A 145 7.11 -8.13 -7.78
N GLU A 146 6.55 -6.93 -7.89
CA GLU A 146 7.20 -5.71 -7.39
C GLU A 146 7.32 -5.68 -5.86
N LEU A 147 6.28 -6.14 -5.17
CA LEU A 147 6.23 -6.16 -3.70
C LEU A 147 7.08 -7.30 -3.10
N LEU A 148 7.16 -8.45 -3.76
CA LEU A 148 8.03 -9.55 -3.36
C LEU A 148 9.49 -9.07 -3.25
N ASN A 149 9.95 -8.30 -4.23
CA ASN A 149 11.32 -7.76 -4.25
C ASN A 149 11.63 -6.79 -3.09
N CYS A 150 10.64 -6.44 -2.26
CA CYS A 150 10.84 -5.63 -1.06
C CYS A 150 11.00 -6.46 0.22
N LEU A 151 10.79 -7.78 0.16
CA LEU A 151 10.99 -8.67 1.31
C LEU A 151 12.48 -9.02 1.49
N PRO A 152 12.94 -9.23 2.73
CA PRO A 152 14.23 -9.87 3.00
C PRO A 152 14.29 -11.29 2.41
N ASP A 153 15.47 -11.74 2.01
CA ASP A 153 15.69 -13.00 1.28
C ASP A 153 14.96 -14.23 1.86
N MET A 154 15.03 -14.40 3.19
CA MET A 154 14.37 -15.53 3.85
C MET A 154 12.84 -15.47 3.72
N GLU A 155 12.25 -14.29 3.88
CA GLU A 155 10.79 -14.12 3.77
C GLU A 155 10.32 -14.12 2.32
N TYR A 156 11.15 -13.60 1.40
CA TYR A 156 10.96 -13.75 -0.04
C TYR A 156 10.84 -15.23 -0.42
N ALA A 157 11.80 -16.06 -0.02
CA ALA A 157 11.82 -17.48 -0.37
C ALA A 157 10.58 -18.22 0.16
N LYS A 158 10.22 -17.98 1.43
CA LYS A 158 9.01 -18.56 2.04
C LYS A 158 7.74 -18.14 1.30
N LEU A 159 7.62 -16.86 0.94
CA LEU A 159 6.42 -16.38 0.28
C LEU A 159 6.34 -16.84 -1.18
N LEU A 160 7.47 -16.97 -1.86
CA LEU A 160 7.54 -17.54 -3.20
C LEU A 160 7.14 -19.02 -3.20
N GLU A 161 7.61 -19.79 -2.22
CA GLU A 161 7.16 -21.18 -2.05
C GLU A 161 5.65 -21.26 -1.81
N TRP A 162 5.11 -20.38 -0.96
CA TRP A 162 3.68 -20.29 -0.73
C TRP A 162 2.90 -19.95 -2.03
N LEU A 163 3.38 -19.01 -2.85
CA LEU A 163 2.77 -18.69 -4.14
C LEU A 163 2.81 -19.87 -5.12
N LYS A 164 3.91 -20.63 -5.14
CA LYS A 164 4.04 -21.86 -5.94
C LYS A 164 3.07 -22.96 -5.49
N GLN A 165 2.80 -23.06 -4.19
CA GLN A 165 1.78 -23.97 -3.68
C GLN A 165 0.38 -23.49 -4.06
N LEU A 166 0.11 -22.18 -3.92
CA LEU A 166 -1.15 -21.57 -4.31
C LEU A 166 -1.49 -21.82 -5.79
N SER A 167 -0.51 -21.65 -6.69
CA SER A 167 -0.71 -21.86 -8.13
C SER A 167 -1.02 -23.31 -8.50
N LYS A 168 -0.63 -24.28 -7.66
CA LYS A 168 -0.93 -25.70 -7.86
C LYS A 168 -2.31 -26.10 -7.31
N ASN A 169 -2.83 -25.34 -6.35
CA ASN A 169 -4.06 -25.64 -5.63
C ASN A 169 -5.31 -24.97 -6.23
N GLN A 170 -5.18 -24.13 -7.28
CA GLN A 170 -6.32 -23.57 -8.02
C GLN A 170 -6.93 -24.55 -9.04
N LYS A 171 -7.13 -25.81 -8.64
CA LYS A 171 -7.89 -26.81 -9.40
C LYS A 171 -9.30 -26.96 -8.86
#